data_AF-A0A1E5USH6-F1
#
_entry.id   AF-A0A1E5USH6-F1
#
_cell.length_a   1.000
_cell.length_b   1.000
_cell.length_c   1.000
_cell.angle_alpha   90.00
_cell.angle_beta   90.00
_cell.angle_gamma   90.00
#
_symmetry.space_group_name_H-M   'P 1'
#
loop_
_entity.id
_entity.type
_entity.pdbx_description
1 polymer ?
#
loop_
_entity_poly.entity_id
_entity_poly.type
_entity_poly.pdbx_seq_one_letter_code
_entity_poly.pdbx_strand_id
1 'polypeptide(L)'
;MDEITCNNGMGAELGSPAGRRGIAACTKRGKACLKFAELKVTSERLPYDDAETGWPAFKVDDWTITTWINTKMAGAYDDWEEGFTVLASELKFSDTVRLTVAEVWIAAALNGEDDVVYLVARTKFMHPKAFALAVDTRNSVLLGKQMPHSVTSIY
;
A
#
# COMPACT_ATOMS: atom_id res chain seq x y z
N MET A 1 -5.47 11.50 5.01
CA MET A 1 -6.37 11.40 6.17
C MET A 1 -7.64 12.24 6.06
N ASP A 2 -7.78 13.12 5.04
CA ASP A 2 -9.04 13.84 4.78
C ASP A 2 -10.22 12.92 4.35
N GLU A 3 -9.96 11.65 4.05
CA GLU A 3 -11.00 10.67 3.64
C GLU A 3 -11.55 9.81 4.79
N ILE A 4 -10.80 9.59 5.89
CA ILE A 4 -11.33 8.89 7.07
C ILE A 4 -12.29 9.83 7.83
N THR A 5 -12.10 11.15 7.67
CA THR A 5 -12.97 12.20 8.21
C THR A 5 -14.20 12.48 7.34
N CYS A 6 -14.40 11.76 6.22
CA CYS A 6 -15.56 12.00 5.36
C CYS A 6 -16.86 11.88 6.16
N ASN A 7 -17.55 13.02 6.27
CA ASN A 7 -18.86 13.18 6.89
C ASN A 7 -18.95 12.77 8.37
N ASN A 8 -17.97 13.06 9.22
CA ASN A 8 -18.00 12.73 10.66
C ASN A 8 -18.30 11.23 10.92
N GLY A 9 -17.77 10.34 10.08
CA GLY A 9 -18.02 8.89 10.18
C GLY A 9 -19.26 8.39 9.45
N MET A 10 -19.98 9.23 8.69
CA MET A 10 -21.08 8.78 7.82
C MET A 10 -20.62 8.21 6.47
N GLY A 11 -19.31 8.25 6.19
CA GLY A 11 -18.73 7.76 4.95
C GLY A 11 -18.95 8.71 3.77
N ALA A 12 -18.04 8.66 2.80
CA ALA A 12 -18.23 9.20 1.46
C ALA A 12 -18.23 8.03 0.47
N GLU A 13 -18.74 8.27 -0.75
CA GLU A 13 -18.40 7.40 -1.88
C GLU A 13 -16.88 7.34 -1.98
N LEU A 14 -16.31 6.22 -1.53
CA LEU A 14 -14.94 5.85 -1.83
C LEU A 14 -14.95 5.68 -3.34
N GLY A 15 -14.58 6.74 -4.08
CA GLY A 15 -14.44 6.68 -5.53
C GLY A 15 -13.65 5.43 -5.94
N SER A 16 -13.79 5.04 -7.22
CA SER A 16 -13.24 3.80 -7.81
C SER A 16 -12.07 3.24 -7.00
N PRO A 17 -12.14 1.99 -6.50
CA PRO A 17 -11.19 1.44 -5.54
C PRO A 17 -9.79 1.41 -6.15
N ALA A 18 -9.11 2.54 -6.09
CA ALA A 18 -7.69 2.63 -6.27
C ALA A 18 -7.17 1.86 -5.07
N GLY A 19 -6.84 0.59 -5.31
CA GLY A 19 -6.34 -0.33 -4.31
C GLY A 19 -5.00 0.17 -3.82
N ARG A 20 -5.03 1.20 -2.98
CA ARG A 20 -3.94 1.91 -2.30
C ARG A 20 -4.17 1.91 -0.79
N ARG A 21 -5.18 1.15 -0.35
CA ARG A 21 -5.62 1.05 1.03
C ARG A 21 -5.82 -0.41 1.40
N GLY A 22 -5.53 -0.72 2.65
CA GLY A 22 -5.72 -2.04 3.24
C GLY A 22 -6.26 -1.93 4.64
N ILE A 23 -7.17 -2.82 5.00
CA ILE A 23 -7.62 -2.97 6.38
C ILE A 23 -7.55 -4.45 6.75
N ALA A 24 -7.10 -4.75 7.96
CA ALA A 24 -7.05 -6.11 8.49
C ALA A 24 -7.44 -6.14 9.96
N ALA A 25 -8.14 -7.20 10.35
CA ALA A 25 -8.25 -7.58 11.74
C ALA A 25 -6.92 -8.17 12.23
N CYS A 26 -6.64 -7.92 13.50
CA CYS A 26 -5.31 -7.97 14.09
C CYS A 26 -5.47 -8.42 15.53
N THR A 27 -4.45 -9.08 16.10
CA THR A 27 -4.40 -9.33 17.55
C THR A 27 -3.18 -8.66 18.13
N LYS A 28 -3.37 -7.68 19.01
CA LYS A 28 -2.29 -6.97 19.71
C LYS A 28 -2.40 -7.25 21.19
N ARG A 29 -1.37 -7.90 21.76
CA ARG A 29 -1.31 -8.26 23.19
C ARG A 29 -2.56 -9.02 23.66
N GLY A 30 -3.04 -9.97 22.84
CA GLY A 30 -4.21 -10.78 23.14
C GLY A 30 -5.57 -10.09 22.97
N LYS A 31 -5.63 -8.88 22.40
CA LYS A 31 -6.88 -8.16 22.11
C LYS A 31 -7.05 -7.93 20.61
N ALA A 32 -8.29 -8.07 20.13
CA ALA A 32 -8.63 -7.76 18.75
C ALA A 32 -8.43 -6.27 18.45
N CYS A 33 -7.87 -5.97 17.28
CA CYS A 33 -7.62 -4.63 16.74
C CYS A 33 -7.94 -4.61 15.25
N LEU A 34 -8.19 -3.41 14.72
CA LEU A 34 -8.11 -3.14 13.29
C LEU A 34 -6.79 -2.44 13.00
N LYS A 35 -6.09 -2.87 11.95
CA LYS A 35 -5.00 -2.13 11.34
C LYS A 35 -5.47 -1.61 9.99
N PHE A 36 -5.11 -0.38 9.67
CA PHE A 36 -5.34 0.26 8.39
C PHE A 36 -4.00 0.71 7.82
N ALA A 37 -3.85 0.63 6.50
CA ALA A 37 -2.69 1.10 5.77
C ALA A 37 -3.16 1.92 4.57
N GLU A 38 -2.54 3.06 4.34
CA GLU A 38 -2.71 3.91 3.17
C GLU A 38 -1.36 4.04 2.49
N LEU A 39 -1.36 3.86 1.18
CA LEU A 39 -0.25 4.17 0.31
C LEU A 39 -0.59 5.45 -0.47
N LYS A 40 0.30 6.42 -0.37
CA LYS A 40 0.31 7.59 -1.24
C LYS A 40 1.48 7.49 -2.21
N VAL A 41 1.20 7.69 -3.49
CA VAL A 41 2.22 7.63 -4.55
C VAL A 41 2.33 9.02 -5.17
N THR A 42 3.55 9.54 -5.23
CA THR A 42 3.89 10.75 -5.98
C THR A 42 4.35 10.32 -7.36
N SER A 43 3.59 10.70 -8.38
CA SER A 43 3.86 10.31 -9.76
C SER A 43 3.45 11.37 -10.76
N GLU A 44 4.19 11.47 -11.85
CA GLU A 44 3.91 12.33 -13.00
C GLU A 44 3.46 11.51 -14.21
N ARG A 45 2.40 11.96 -14.90
CA ARG A 45 2.00 11.37 -16.18
C ARG A 45 2.98 11.80 -17.26
N LEU A 46 3.55 10.84 -17.97
CA LEU A 46 4.44 11.08 -19.10
C LEU A 46 3.64 11.49 -20.35
N PRO A 47 4.23 12.24 -21.30
CA PRO A 47 3.54 12.77 -22.47
C PRO A 47 3.24 11.71 -23.55
N TYR A 48 3.32 10.42 -23.20
CA TYR A 48 3.11 9.29 -24.10
C TYR A 48 2.43 8.14 -23.37
N ASP A 49 1.81 7.27 -24.15
CA ASP A 49 1.28 6.00 -23.68
C ASP A 49 2.35 4.91 -23.82
N ASP A 50 2.35 3.94 -22.90
CA ASP A 50 3.25 2.80 -22.96
C ASP A 50 2.88 1.91 -24.15
N ALA A 51 3.86 1.67 -25.03
CA ALA A 51 3.64 0.94 -26.28
C ALA A 51 3.27 -0.55 -26.09
N GLU A 52 3.60 -1.14 -24.94
CA GLU A 52 3.29 -2.55 -24.64
C GLU A 52 1.88 -2.69 -24.05
N THR A 53 1.49 -1.80 -23.15
CA THR A 53 0.20 -1.89 -22.47
C THR A 53 -0.91 -1.09 -23.15
N GLY A 54 -0.55 -0.09 -23.96
CA GLY A 54 -1.49 0.84 -24.59
C GLY A 54 -2.10 1.86 -23.62
N TRP A 55 -1.59 1.94 -22.39
CA TRP A 55 -2.09 2.83 -21.34
C TRP A 55 -1.14 4.00 -21.07
N PRO A 56 -1.61 5.10 -20.43
CA PRO A 56 -0.73 6.20 -20.07
C PRO A 56 0.48 5.72 -19.26
N ALA A 57 1.66 6.21 -19.64
CA ALA A 57 2.89 5.93 -18.90
C ALA A 57 3.04 6.92 -17.74
N PHE A 58 3.58 6.45 -16.62
CA PHE A 58 3.83 7.27 -15.44
C PHE A 58 5.27 7.14 -14.96
N LYS A 59 5.80 8.22 -14.41
CA LYS A 59 7.04 8.22 -13.64
C LYS A 59 6.67 8.34 -12.17
N VAL A 60 7.00 7.33 -11.37
CA VAL A 60 6.88 7.42 -9.92
C VAL A 60 8.14 8.07 -9.35
N ASP A 61 7.96 9.14 -8.59
CA ASP A 61 9.06 9.87 -7.94
C ASP A 61 9.33 9.36 -6.52
N ASP A 62 8.26 9.16 -5.74
CA ASP A 62 8.34 8.59 -4.39
C ASP A 62 6.99 7.96 -4.00
N TRP A 63 6.97 7.22 -2.89
CA TRP A 63 5.74 6.78 -2.27
C TRP A 63 5.87 6.69 -0.75
N THR A 64 4.75 6.80 -0.06
CA THR A 64 4.68 6.80 1.40
C THR A 64 3.62 5.79 1.84
N ILE A 65 3.96 4.97 2.82
CA ILE A 65 3.00 4.14 3.55
C ILE A 65 2.80 4.77 4.92
N THR A 66 1.55 5.01 5.26
CA THR A 66 1.17 5.29 6.65
C THR A 66 0.25 4.18 7.14
N THR A 67 0.45 3.79 8.39
CA THR A 67 -0.34 2.76 9.07
C THR A 67 -1.03 3.36 10.28
N TRP A 68 -2.22 2.85 10.59
CA TRP A 68 -3.01 3.23 11.75
C TRP A 68 -3.55 1.99 12.45
N ILE A 69 -3.85 2.13 13.74
CA ILE A 69 -4.41 1.06 14.54
C ILE A 69 -5.62 1.57 15.32
N ASN A 70 -6.67 0.76 15.36
CA ASN A 70 -7.84 0.97 16.19
C ASN A 70 -8.00 -0.22 17.13
N THR A 71 -7.64 -0.01 18.40
CA THR A 71 -7.69 -1.05 19.43
C THR A 71 -9.07 -1.17 20.08
N LYS A 72 -9.95 -0.19 19.85
CA LYS A 72 -11.33 -0.18 20.36
C LYS A 72 -12.28 -0.95 19.45
N MET A 73 -11.86 -1.25 18.21
CA MET A 73 -12.69 -1.87 17.17
C MET A 73 -13.98 -1.07 16.90
N ALA A 74 -13.91 0.25 17.07
CA ALA A 74 -15.05 1.16 16.98
C ALA A 74 -14.97 2.03 15.71
N GLY A 75 -16.09 2.63 15.32
CA GLY A 75 -16.21 3.35 14.05
C GLY A 75 -15.73 4.80 14.05
N ALA A 76 -15.35 5.37 15.20
CA ALA A 76 -15.02 6.79 15.26
C ALA A 76 -13.60 7.06 14.74
N TYR A 77 -13.41 8.24 14.13
CA TYR A 77 -12.11 8.69 13.65
C TYR A 77 -11.08 8.75 14.78
N ASP A 78 -11.46 9.31 15.93
CA ASP A 78 -10.60 9.45 17.11
C ASP A 78 -10.19 8.11 17.76
N ASP A 79 -10.75 7.00 17.29
CA ASP A 79 -10.35 5.66 17.73
C ASP A 79 -9.14 5.11 16.93
N TRP A 80 -8.74 5.78 15.85
CA TRP A 80 -7.58 5.45 15.05
C TRP A 80 -6.35 6.21 15.52
N GLU A 81 -5.35 5.46 15.98
CA GLU A 81 -4.04 5.98 16.36
C GLU A 81 -3.07 5.76 15.20
N GLU A 82 -2.32 6.79 14.80
CA GLU A 82 -1.24 6.62 13.82
C GLU A 82 -0.16 5.70 14.39
N GLY A 83 0.22 4.72 13.59
CA GLY A 83 1.29 3.78 13.87
C GLY A 83 2.60 4.28 13.30
N PHE A 84 2.95 3.78 12.12
CA PHE A 84 4.20 4.09 11.44
C PHE A 84 3.95 4.74 10.08
N THR A 85 4.81 5.68 9.74
CA THR A 85 4.91 6.28 8.40
C THR A 85 6.31 5.99 7.86
N VAL A 86 6.37 5.49 6.62
CA VAL A 86 7.63 5.14 5.94
C VAL A 86 7.59 5.65 4.51
N LEU A 87 8.65 6.37 4.12
CA LEU A 87 8.88 6.78 2.74
C LEU A 87 9.72 5.73 2.01
N ALA A 88 9.49 5.57 0.71
CA ALA A 88 10.28 4.65 -0.11
C ALA A 88 11.76 5.01 -0.08
N SER A 89 12.05 6.31 -0.11
CA SER A 89 13.40 6.88 -0.03
C SER A 89 14.13 6.58 1.29
N GLU A 90 13.40 6.23 2.35
CA GLU A 90 13.95 5.89 3.67
C GLU A 90 14.12 4.38 3.87
N LEU A 91 13.66 3.55 2.91
CA LEU A 91 13.74 2.11 3.04
C LEU A 91 15.17 1.63 3.00
N LYS A 92 15.53 0.87 4.02
CA LYS A 92 16.74 0.07 4.03
C LYS A 92 16.48 -1.18 3.22
N PHE A 93 17.34 -1.42 2.24
CA PHE A 93 17.35 -2.66 1.49
C PHE A 93 18.06 -3.71 2.33
N SER A 94 17.39 -4.80 2.66
CA SER A 94 18.12 -6.01 3.01
C SER A 94 18.98 -6.44 1.81
N ASP A 95 20.07 -7.15 2.04
CA ASP A 95 21.08 -7.52 1.02
C ASP A 95 20.50 -8.22 -0.24
N THR A 96 19.23 -8.60 -0.19
CA THR A 96 18.51 -9.40 -1.17
C THR A 96 17.78 -8.62 -2.28
N VAL A 97 17.64 -7.28 -2.24
CA VAL A 97 16.70 -6.60 -3.15
C VAL A 97 17.21 -5.26 -3.69
N ARG A 98 17.69 -5.22 -4.95
CA ARG A 98 17.75 -3.99 -5.77
C ARG A 98 16.54 -3.97 -6.71
N LEU A 99 15.75 -2.91 -6.67
CA LEU A 99 14.56 -2.78 -7.50
C LEU A 99 14.62 -1.54 -8.39
N THR A 100 14.38 -1.73 -9.68
CA THR A 100 13.86 -0.69 -10.58
C THR A 100 12.34 -0.73 -10.50
N VAL A 101 11.76 -0.12 -9.46
CA VAL A 101 10.30 0.01 -9.35
C VAL A 101 9.88 1.23 -10.16
N ALA A 102 9.51 1.03 -11.43
CA ALA A 102 9.08 2.13 -12.28
C ALA A 102 7.65 2.57 -11.97
N GLU A 103 6.78 1.66 -11.50
CA GLU A 103 5.41 2.01 -11.13
C GLU A 103 4.89 1.17 -9.94
N VAL A 104 4.04 1.80 -9.14
CA VAL A 104 3.64 1.31 -7.83
C VAL A 104 2.13 1.37 -7.74
N TRP A 105 1.46 0.29 -8.14
CA TRP A 105 0.01 0.14 -8.03
C TRP A 105 -0.31 -0.83 -6.90
N ILE A 106 0.02 -0.38 -5.69
CA ILE A 106 0.08 -1.21 -4.50
C ILE A 106 -1.27 -1.26 -3.82
N ALA A 107 -1.92 -2.42 -3.89
CA ALA A 107 -2.81 -2.84 -2.83
C ALA A 107 -1.97 -3.06 -1.57
N ALA A 108 -2.27 -2.31 -0.52
CA ALA A 108 -1.70 -2.54 0.79
C ALA A 108 -2.47 -3.71 1.41
N ALA A 109 -1.78 -4.79 1.77
CA ALA A 109 -2.33 -5.85 2.59
C ALA A 109 -1.54 -5.94 3.89
N LEU A 110 -2.22 -6.23 4.99
CA LEU A 110 -1.64 -6.30 6.32
C LEU A 110 -1.63 -7.75 6.80
N ASN A 111 -0.56 -8.17 7.49
CA ASN A 111 -0.49 -9.51 8.09
C ASN A 111 -1.34 -9.67 9.36
N GLY A 112 -2.01 -8.62 9.84
CA GLY A 112 -2.78 -8.61 11.09
C GLY A 112 -1.94 -8.71 12.37
N GLU A 113 -0.84 -9.46 12.36
CA GLU A 113 0.02 -9.69 13.52
C GLU A 113 1.24 -8.76 13.49
N ASP A 114 1.95 -8.73 12.36
CA ASP A 114 3.16 -7.92 12.20
C ASP A 114 2.89 -6.48 11.73
N ASP A 115 3.88 -5.61 11.88
CA ASP A 115 3.91 -4.28 11.26
C ASP A 115 4.48 -4.36 9.83
N VAL A 116 4.07 -5.40 9.11
CA VAL A 116 4.43 -5.64 7.72
C VAL A 116 3.26 -5.32 6.81
N VAL A 117 3.51 -4.45 5.83
CA VAL A 117 2.59 -4.13 4.75
C VAL A 117 3.10 -4.80 3.47
N TYR A 118 2.25 -5.61 2.86
CA TYR A 118 2.48 -6.19 1.55
C TYR A 118 1.96 -5.26 0.48
N LEU A 119 2.74 -5.17 -0.58
CA LEU A 119 2.58 -4.20 -1.63
C LEU A 119 2.62 -4.89 -2.99
N VAL A 120 1.68 -4.57 -3.89
CA VAL A 120 1.74 -5.06 -5.27
C VAL A 120 2.39 -4.00 -6.18
N ALA A 121 3.56 -4.27 -6.74
CA ALA A 121 4.24 -3.38 -7.67
C ALA A 121 4.15 -3.91 -9.11
N ARG A 122 4.09 -3.02 -10.10
CA ARG A 122 4.10 -3.38 -11.54
C ARG A 122 5.09 -2.47 -12.25
N THR A 123 5.81 -2.95 -13.25
CA THR A 123 6.75 -2.07 -13.97
C THR A 123 6.07 -1.04 -14.87
N LYS A 124 4.80 -1.28 -15.22
CA LYS A 124 4.01 -0.49 -16.16
C LYS A 124 2.53 -0.55 -15.78
N PHE A 125 1.77 0.47 -16.15
CA PHE A 125 0.36 0.58 -15.75
C PHE A 125 -0.45 -0.54 -16.41
N MET A 126 -1.27 -1.22 -15.60
CA MET A 126 -2.09 -2.38 -16.00
C MET A 126 -1.33 -3.57 -16.60
N HIS A 127 0.00 -3.61 -16.50
CA HIS A 127 0.81 -4.70 -17.04
C HIS A 127 0.58 -6.03 -16.27
N PRO A 128 0.54 -7.19 -16.94
CA PRO A 128 0.20 -8.48 -16.30
C PRO A 128 1.28 -8.97 -15.32
N LYS A 129 2.55 -8.60 -15.52
CA LYS A 129 3.62 -8.92 -14.57
C LYS A 129 3.59 -7.95 -13.40
N ALA A 130 3.41 -8.50 -12.20
CA ALA A 130 3.45 -7.78 -10.94
C ALA A 130 4.50 -8.39 -10.00
N PHE A 131 4.76 -7.76 -8.86
CA PHE A 131 5.63 -8.22 -7.78
C PHE A 131 4.94 -7.96 -6.46
N ALA A 132 5.07 -8.86 -5.49
CA ALA A 132 4.74 -8.58 -4.10
C ALA A 132 5.99 -8.10 -3.37
N LEU A 133 5.91 -6.96 -2.68
CA LEU A 133 6.94 -6.43 -1.81
C LEU A 133 6.44 -6.52 -0.37
N ALA A 134 7.27 -7.00 0.55
CA ALA A 134 6.97 -7.00 1.97
C ALA A 134 7.77 -5.88 2.65
N VAL A 135 7.08 -4.92 3.25
CA VAL A 135 7.70 -3.76 3.91
C VAL A 135 7.41 -3.81 5.39
N ASP A 136 8.46 -3.94 6.20
CA ASP A 136 8.41 -3.73 7.63
C ASP A 136 8.35 -2.23 7.90
N THR A 137 7.17 -1.73 8.25
CA THR A 137 6.93 -0.30 8.47
C THR A 137 7.46 0.17 9.81
N ARG A 138 7.68 -0.73 10.78
CA ARG A 138 8.27 -0.37 12.07
C ARG A 138 9.76 -0.09 11.94
N ASN A 139 10.47 -0.88 11.14
CA ASN A 139 11.93 -0.78 11.00
C ASN A 139 12.37 -0.07 9.73
N SER A 140 11.42 0.31 8.86
CA SER A 140 11.68 0.89 7.53
C SER A 140 12.57 -0.01 6.68
N VAL A 141 12.25 -1.31 6.64
CA VAL A 141 13.04 -2.33 5.91
C VAL A 141 12.19 -2.99 4.83
N LEU A 142 12.75 -3.11 3.63
CA LEU A 142 12.21 -3.97 2.59
C LEU A 142 12.68 -5.42 2.82
N LEU A 143 11.75 -6.27 3.26
CA LEU A 143 12.03 -7.65 3.67
C LEU A 143 12.24 -8.59 2.47
N GLY A 144 11.59 -8.31 1.34
CA GLY A 144 11.70 -9.18 0.17
C GLY A 144 10.85 -8.77 -1.01
N LYS A 145 11.14 -9.40 -2.15
CA LYS A 145 10.41 -9.29 -3.41
C LYS A 145 10.06 -10.70 -3.89
N GLN A 146 8.79 -10.96 -4.14
CA GLN A 146 8.33 -12.20 -4.76
C GLN A 146 7.61 -11.91 -6.08
N MET A 147 7.89 -12.68 -7.13
CA MET A 147 7.00 -12.69 -8.29
C MET A 147 5.76 -13.51 -7.91
N PRO A 148 4.54 -12.95 -7.98
CA PRO A 148 3.35 -13.78 -7.93
C PRO A 148 3.41 -14.71 -9.14
N HIS A 149 3.28 -16.02 -8.90
CA HIS A 149 3.01 -16.97 -9.97
C HIS A 149 1.74 -16.51 -10.67
N SER A 150 1.86 -16.07 -11.93
CA SER A 150 0.79 -15.70 -12.87
C SER A 150 -0.57 -15.47 -12.20
N VAL A 151 -0.84 -14.23 -11.78
CA VAL A 151 -2.17 -13.83 -11.34
C VAL A 151 -3.08 -13.91 -12.57
N THR A 152 -3.88 -14.96 -12.67
CA THR A 152 -4.98 -15.03 -13.63
C THR A 152 -5.87 -13.84 -13.35
N SER A 153 -5.97 -12.92 -14.33
CA SER A 153 -6.85 -11.77 -14.26
C SER A 153 -8.27 -12.27 -13.98
N ILE A 154 -8.81 -11.96 -12.80
CA ILE A 154 -10.23 -12.14 -12.54
C ILE A 154 -10.88 -10.87 -13.12
N TYR A 155 -11.48 -11.04 -14.30
CA TYR A 155 -12.27 -10.02 -14.98
C TYR A 155 -13.58 -9.78 -14.25
#